data_AF-A0A838H970-F1
#
_entry.id   AF-A0A838H970-F1
#
_cell.length_a   1.000
_cell.length_b   1.000
_cell.length_c   1.000
_cell.angle_alpha   90.00
_cell.angle_beta   90.00
_cell.angle_gamma   90.00
#
_symmetry.space_group_name_H-M   'P 1'
#
loop_
_entity.id
_entity.type
_entity.pdbx_description
1 polymer ?
#
loop_
_entity_poly.entity_id
_entity_poly.type
_entity_poly.pdbx_seq_one_letter_code
_entity_poly.pdbx_strand_id
1 'polypeptide(L)'
;RSAFSADLAHTVLAVPIAQERATMHLDTVCTMVDTDAIVMYPNVADTLAAHAVTCHEPNDDESLMQLDIANAEPFLVAAAKAMGIDTLRQIDTGLDPVTAEREQWDDGNNTLAIAPRLAVAYERNVETNERLRESGIEVVAISGSELGSGRGGPRCMSCPISRDPL
;
A
#
# COMPACT_ATOMS: atom_id res chain seq x y z
N ARG A 1 4.94 -8.63 18.29
CA ARG A 1 5.70 -9.67 19.02
C ARG A 1 5.63 -11.01 18.32
N SER A 2 4.46 -11.65 18.18
CA SER A 2 4.36 -13.00 17.55
C SER A 2 4.96 -13.10 16.14
N ALA A 3 4.81 -12.07 15.31
CA ALA A 3 5.43 -12.04 13.98
C ALA A 3 6.96 -12.03 14.03
N PHE A 4 7.55 -11.33 15.01
CA PHE A 4 9.00 -11.27 15.20
C PHE A 4 9.55 -12.59 15.76
N SER A 5 8.91 -13.14 16.80
CA SER A 5 9.33 -14.42 17.41
C SER A 5 9.21 -15.62 16.46
N ALA A 6 8.39 -15.50 15.43
CA ALA A 6 8.25 -16.53 14.39
C ALA A 6 9.09 -16.25 13.15
N ASP A 7 9.96 -15.22 13.18
CA ASP A 7 10.79 -14.77 12.06
C ASP A 7 9.98 -14.49 10.77
N LEU A 8 8.74 -14.01 10.92
CA LEU A 8 7.85 -13.67 9.81
C LEU A 8 8.02 -12.23 9.32
N ALA A 9 8.68 -11.39 10.12
CA ALA A 9 8.98 -10.00 9.79
C ALA A 9 10.19 -9.52 10.60
N HIS A 10 11.07 -8.74 9.97
CA HIS A 10 12.14 -8.02 10.65
C HIS A 10 11.73 -6.60 11.07
N THR A 11 10.69 -6.04 10.43
CA THR A 11 10.19 -4.69 10.70
C THR A 11 8.69 -4.63 10.44
N VAL A 12 7.95 -3.95 11.32
CA VAL A 12 6.53 -3.65 11.16
C VAL A 12 6.36 -2.15 11.14
N LEU A 13 5.74 -1.61 10.08
CA LEU A 13 5.43 -0.18 10.00
C LEU A 13 4.02 0.07 10.55
N ALA A 14 3.94 0.75 11.70
CA ALA A 14 2.66 1.21 12.24
C ALA A 14 2.33 2.57 11.62
N VAL A 15 1.24 2.63 10.85
CA VAL A 15 0.81 3.83 10.09
C VAL A 15 -0.47 4.39 10.71
N PRO A 16 -0.41 5.48 11.49
CA PRO A 16 -1.61 6.11 12.03
C PRO A 16 -2.41 6.77 10.90
N ILE A 17 -3.64 6.30 10.67
CA ILE A 17 -4.55 6.88 9.68
C ILE A 17 -5.69 7.58 10.43
N ALA A 18 -5.78 8.90 10.29
CA ALA A 18 -6.84 9.69 10.90
C ALA A 18 -8.21 9.29 10.31
N GLN A 19 -9.13 8.87 11.17
CA GLN A 19 -10.47 8.42 10.79
C GLN A 19 -11.44 9.61 10.65
N GLU A 20 -11.11 10.58 9.80
CA GLU A 20 -11.87 11.85 9.70
C GLU A 20 -12.99 11.84 8.63
N ARG A 21 -12.93 10.91 7.67
CA ARG A 21 -14.01 10.62 6.70
C ARG A 21 -14.07 9.11 6.45
N ALA A 22 -15.22 8.64 5.94
CA ALA A 22 -15.53 7.27 5.51
C ALA A 22 -14.32 6.31 5.61
N THR A 23 -14.23 5.62 6.75
CA THR A 23 -13.20 4.63 7.15
C THR A 23 -12.23 4.21 6.03
N MET A 24 -11.11 4.93 5.92
CA MET A 24 -10.05 4.61 4.97
C MET A 24 -9.08 3.61 5.60
N HIS A 25 -8.95 2.44 4.98
CA HIS A 25 -7.90 1.46 5.26
C HIS A 25 -6.65 1.85 4.47
N LEU A 26 -5.46 1.40 4.89
CA LEU A 26 -4.20 1.75 4.20
C LEU A 26 -4.24 1.39 2.71
N ASP A 27 -4.87 0.28 2.35
CA ASP A 27 -4.98 -0.19 0.97
C ASP A 27 -5.99 0.58 0.10
N THR A 28 -6.82 1.42 0.71
CA THR A 28 -7.67 2.36 -0.02
C THR A 28 -6.92 3.62 -0.41
N VAL A 29 -5.74 3.87 0.18
CA VAL A 29 -4.93 5.06 -0.08
C VAL A 29 -3.56 4.74 -0.65
N CYS A 30 -3.11 3.49 -0.57
CA CYS A 30 -1.74 3.10 -0.80
C CYS A 30 -1.63 1.60 -1.15
N THR A 31 -1.20 1.27 -2.37
CA THR A 31 -1.09 -0.13 -2.83
C THR A 31 0.13 -0.39 -3.71
N MET A 32 0.91 -1.42 -3.37
CA MET A 32 2.05 -1.87 -4.18
C MET A 32 1.58 -2.53 -5.49
N VAL A 33 2.16 -2.12 -6.62
CA VAL A 33 1.89 -2.66 -7.97
C VAL A 33 3.13 -3.22 -8.68
N ASP A 34 4.31 -3.01 -8.11
CA ASP A 34 5.57 -3.61 -8.52
C ASP A 34 6.47 -3.88 -7.30
N THR A 35 7.71 -4.28 -7.52
CA THR A 35 8.74 -4.44 -6.49
C THR A 35 9.20 -3.13 -5.88
N ASP A 36 9.11 -2.03 -6.62
CA ASP A 36 9.54 -0.69 -6.22
C ASP A 36 8.48 0.40 -6.45
N ALA A 37 7.26 0.02 -6.88
CA ALA A 37 6.22 0.97 -7.27
C ALA A 37 4.92 0.83 -6.48
N ILE A 38 4.35 1.98 -6.16
CA ILE A 38 3.15 2.12 -5.33
C ILE A 38 2.17 3.11 -5.97
N VAL A 39 0.88 2.77 -5.96
CA VAL A 39 -0.19 3.70 -6.28
C VAL A 39 -0.61 4.39 -5.00
N MET A 40 -0.61 5.73 -5.02
CA MET A 40 -0.81 6.54 -3.82
C MET A 40 -1.89 7.59 -4.05
N TYR A 41 -2.80 7.74 -3.10
CA TYR A 41 -3.75 8.83 -3.07
C TYR A 41 -3.02 10.16 -2.72
N PRO A 42 -2.99 11.15 -3.63
CA PRO A 42 -2.14 12.33 -3.45
C PRO A 42 -2.41 13.13 -2.17
N ASN A 43 -3.68 13.21 -1.75
CA ASN A 43 -4.08 14.01 -0.58
C ASN A 43 -3.54 13.48 0.76
N VAL A 44 -3.07 12.23 0.82
CA VAL A 44 -2.48 11.65 2.04
C VAL A 44 -0.99 11.31 1.88
N ALA A 45 -0.44 11.40 0.67
CA ALA A 45 0.94 11.03 0.38
C ALA A 45 1.95 11.78 1.28
N ASP A 46 1.75 13.09 1.44
CA ASP A 46 2.67 13.96 2.20
C ASP A 46 2.38 13.99 3.71
N THR A 47 1.23 13.48 4.15
CA THR A 47 0.80 13.55 5.56
C THR A 47 0.90 12.22 6.29
N LEU A 48 0.95 11.11 5.55
CA LEU A 48 1.12 9.78 6.14
C LEU A 48 2.53 9.63 6.73
N ALA A 49 2.55 9.22 8.00
CA ALA A 49 3.76 8.90 8.71
C ALA A 49 3.70 7.46 9.22
N ALA A 50 4.88 6.87 9.44
CA ALA A 50 5.01 5.55 10.02
C ALA A 50 5.97 5.54 11.21
N HIS A 51 5.66 4.69 12.18
CA HIS A 51 6.58 4.29 13.22
C HIS A 51 7.14 2.91 12.86
N ALA A 52 8.45 2.83 12.62
CA ALA A 52 9.12 1.54 12.45
C ALA A 52 9.18 0.84 13.81
N VAL A 53 8.59 -0.35 13.88
CA VAL A 53 8.66 -1.25 15.02
C VAL A 53 9.62 -2.37 14.66
N THR A 54 10.68 -2.51 15.45
CA THR A 54 11.66 -3.59 15.36
C THR A 54 11.74 -4.32 16.69
N CYS A 55 12.47 -5.42 16.74
CA CYS A 55 12.73 -6.12 17.99
C CYS A 55 14.22 -6.37 18.17
N HIS A 56 14.64 -6.42 19.43
CA HIS A 56 15.96 -6.93 19.81
C HIS A 56 15.83 -7.88 20.99
N GLU A 57 16.81 -8.77 21.10
CA GLU A 57 16.94 -9.76 22.16
C GLU A 57 18.18 -9.43 22.98
N PRO A 58 18.01 -8.86 24.19
CA PRO A 58 19.15 -8.57 25.05
C PRO A 58 19.89 -9.87 25.41
N ASN A 59 21.19 -9.92 25.13
CA ASN A 59 22.05 -11.08 25.37
C ASN A 59 21.58 -12.38 24.71
N ASP A 60 20.93 -12.31 23.55
CA ASP A 60 20.41 -13.46 22.80
C ASP A 60 19.40 -14.32 23.61
N ASP A 61 18.67 -13.68 24.53
CA ASP A 61 17.59 -14.32 25.29
C ASP A 61 16.22 -13.95 24.70
N GLU A 62 15.65 -14.88 23.93
CA GLU A 62 14.31 -14.75 23.32
C GLU A 62 13.20 -14.40 24.34
N SER A 63 13.33 -14.86 25.59
CA SER A 63 12.34 -14.56 26.63
C SER A 63 12.32 -13.09 27.05
N LEU A 64 13.40 -12.36 26.74
CA LEU A 64 13.58 -10.94 27.01
C LEU A 64 13.34 -10.06 25.78
N MET A 65 12.72 -10.57 24.71
CA MET A 65 12.44 -9.82 23.49
C MET A 65 11.76 -8.46 23.79
N GLN A 66 12.43 -7.38 23.38
CA GLN A 66 11.94 -6.01 23.51
C GLN A 66 11.56 -5.44 22.15
N LEU A 67 10.54 -4.57 22.14
CA LEU A 67 10.14 -3.84 20.94
C LEU A 67 10.76 -2.45 20.98
N ASP A 68 11.42 -2.07 19.89
CA ASP A 68 11.86 -0.70 19.67
C ASP A 68 10.91 -0.02 18.72
N ILE A 69 10.42 1.16 19.12
CA ILE A 69 9.52 1.98 18.31
C ILE A 69 10.26 3.25 17.95
N ALA A 70 10.56 3.42 16.66
CA ALA A 70 11.19 4.62 16.15
C ALA A 70 10.23 5.83 16.18
N ASN A 71 10.81 7.03 16.17
CA ASN A 71 10.05 8.25 15.93
C ASN A 71 9.35 8.20 14.56
N ALA A 72 8.24 8.93 14.45
CA ALA A 72 7.51 9.02 13.19
C ALA A 72 8.39 9.62 12.09
N GLU A 73 8.34 9.02 10.90
CA GLU A 73 8.93 9.56 9.67
C GLU A 73 7.94 9.43 8.51
N PRO A 74 8.14 10.14 7.38
CA PRO A 74 7.24 10.02 6.22
C PRO A 74 7.08 8.56 5.78
N PHE A 75 5.84 8.13 5.53
CA PHE A 75 5.52 6.72 5.30
C PHE A 75 6.34 6.11 4.14
N LEU A 76 6.47 6.82 3.02
CA LEU A 76 7.23 6.35 1.86
C LEU A 76 8.72 6.16 2.17
N VAL A 77 9.29 6.99 3.05
CA VAL A 77 10.69 6.86 3.50
C VAL A 77 10.86 5.64 4.40
N ALA A 78 9.96 5.46 5.37
CA ALA A 78 9.97 4.29 6.24
C ALA A 78 9.79 2.98 5.45
N ALA A 79 8.87 2.97 4.48
CA ALA A 79 8.59 1.82 3.63
C ALA A 79 9.79 1.46 2.74
N ALA A 80 10.43 2.44 2.08
CA ALA A 80 11.64 2.20 1.30
C ALA A 80 12.77 1.61 2.15
N LYS A 81 13.03 2.18 3.34
CA LYS A 81 14.03 1.65 4.28
C LYS A 81 13.73 0.23 4.72
N ALA A 82 12.48 -0.06 5.09
CA ALA A 82 12.07 -1.40 5.50
C ALA A 82 12.18 -2.42 4.36
N MET A 83 11.97 -2.00 3.12
CA MET A 83 12.14 -2.83 1.94
C MET A 83 13.60 -2.97 1.47
N GLY A 84 14.54 -2.21 2.05
CA GLY A 84 15.94 -2.22 1.64
C GLY A 84 16.20 -1.59 0.27
N ILE A 85 15.35 -0.65 -0.16
CA ILE A 85 15.47 0.07 -1.43
C ILE A 85 15.70 1.56 -1.19
N ASP A 86 16.33 2.24 -2.15
CA ASP A 86 16.66 3.66 -2.03
C ASP A 86 15.42 4.55 -2.00
N THR A 87 14.42 4.26 -2.83
CA THR A 87 13.21 5.07 -2.97
C THR A 87 12.06 4.23 -3.53
N LEU A 88 10.85 4.46 -3.03
CA LEU A 88 9.61 3.94 -3.63
C LEU A 88 9.15 4.88 -4.74
N ARG A 89 8.92 4.33 -5.94
CA ARG A 89 8.32 5.06 -7.06
C ARG A 89 6.82 5.22 -6.81
N GLN A 90 6.41 6.46 -6.59
CA GLN A 90 5.01 6.82 -6.46
C GLN A 90 4.38 7.00 -7.84
N ILE A 91 3.22 6.37 -8.05
CA ILE A 91 2.33 6.58 -9.19
C ILE A 91 1.10 7.31 -8.64
N ASP A 92 0.96 8.58 -8.98
CA ASP A 92 -0.15 9.42 -8.53
C ASP A 92 -1.42 9.12 -9.33
N THR A 93 -2.60 9.11 -8.69
CA THR A 93 -3.90 8.88 -9.35
C THR A 93 -4.50 10.12 -10.04
N GLY A 94 -3.67 11.06 -10.49
CA GLY A 94 -4.10 12.30 -11.17
C GLY A 94 -3.61 13.58 -10.48
N LEU A 95 -3.28 14.60 -11.29
CA LEU A 95 -2.95 15.97 -10.80
C LEU A 95 -4.19 16.86 -10.66
N ASP A 96 -5.29 16.53 -11.34
CA ASP A 96 -6.56 17.24 -11.20
C ASP A 96 -7.25 16.76 -9.91
N PRO A 97 -7.42 17.63 -8.89
CA PRO A 97 -7.97 17.22 -7.60
C PRO A 97 -9.37 16.63 -7.71
N VAL A 98 -10.18 17.10 -8.67
CA VAL A 98 -11.56 16.61 -8.88
C VAL A 98 -11.55 15.20 -9.43
N THR A 99 -10.70 14.92 -10.42
CA THR A 99 -10.54 13.58 -10.99
C THR A 99 -9.92 12.62 -9.97
N ALA A 100 -8.91 13.04 -9.22
CA ALA A 100 -8.30 12.22 -8.17
C ALA A 100 -9.29 11.90 -7.03
N GLU A 101 -10.12 12.86 -6.60
CA GLU A 101 -11.19 12.61 -5.62
C GLU A 101 -12.26 11.66 -6.17
N ARG A 102 -12.65 11.80 -7.45
CA ARG A 102 -13.63 10.91 -8.09
C ARG A 102 -13.10 9.49 -8.23
N GLU A 103 -11.89 9.32 -8.75
CA GLU A 103 -11.31 7.99 -8.89
C GLU A 103 -10.96 7.36 -7.54
N GLN A 104 -10.58 8.15 -6.53
CA GLN A 104 -10.50 7.66 -5.15
C GLN A 104 -11.86 7.18 -4.63
N TRP A 105 -12.95 7.89 -4.94
CA TRP A 105 -14.30 7.47 -4.60
C TRP A 105 -14.72 6.18 -5.32
N ASP A 106 -14.17 5.93 -6.51
CA ASP A 106 -14.33 4.73 -7.33
C ASP A 106 -13.21 3.67 -7.09
N ASP A 107 -12.52 3.74 -5.94
CA ASP A 107 -11.49 2.80 -5.49
C ASP A 107 -10.27 2.63 -6.44
N GLY A 108 -9.87 3.70 -7.12
CA GLY A 108 -8.72 3.75 -8.03
C GLY A 108 -7.40 3.28 -7.42
N ASN A 109 -7.21 3.52 -6.12
CA ASN A 109 -6.00 3.11 -5.39
C ASN A 109 -6.01 1.64 -4.95
N ASN A 110 -7.15 0.94 -5.02
CA ASN A 110 -7.31 -0.41 -4.49
C ASN A 110 -7.09 -1.50 -5.55
N THR A 111 -5.99 -1.39 -6.28
CA THR A 111 -5.58 -2.32 -7.34
C THR A 111 -5.03 -3.64 -6.76
N LEU A 112 -5.18 -4.76 -7.47
CA LEU A 112 -4.63 -6.05 -7.03
C LEU A 112 -3.43 -6.44 -7.89
N ALA A 113 -2.22 -6.42 -7.33
CA ALA A 113 -1.03 -6.93 -7.99
C ALA A 113 -1.02 -8.47 -8.00
N ILE A 114 -1.13 -9.08 -9.18
CA ILE A 114 -1.11 -10.54 -9.37
C ILE A 114 0.26 -11.07 -9.80
N ALA A 115 1.13 -10.20 -10.32
CA ALA A 115 2.57 -10.41 -10.52
C ALA A 115 3.29 -9.05 -10.47
N PRO A 116 4.63 -9.00 -10.35
CA PRO A 116 5.37 -7.76 -10.55
C PRO A 116 4.98 -7.11 -11.88
N ARG A 117 4.61 -5.83 -11.86
CA ARG A 117 4.18 -5.07 -13.05
C ARG A 117 2.89 -5.58 -13.70
N LEU A 118 2.04 -6.31 -12.97
CA LEU A 118 0.76 -6.78 -13.47
C LEU A 118 -0.32 -6.62 -12.39
N ALA A 119 -1.26 -5.71 -12.63
CA ALA A 119 -2.30 -5.36 -11.68
C ALA A 119 -3.72 -5.48 -12.28
N VAL A 120 -4.68 -5.88 -11.46
CA VAL A 120 -6.11 -5.84 -11.77
C VAL A 120 -6.68 -4.54 -11.20
N ALA A 121 -7.44 -3.82 -12.03
CA ALA A 121 -8.05 -2.53 -11.67
C ALA A 121 -9.45 -2.42 -12.30
N TYR A 122 -10.28 -1.50 -11.80
CA TYR A 122 -11.56 -1.22 -12.44
C TYR A 122 -11.38 -0.40 -13.72
N GLU A 123 -12.15 -0.74 -14.76
CA GLU A 123 -12.11 -0.07 -16.06
C GLU A 123 -12.48 1.42 -16.00
N ARG A 124 -13.30 1.81 -15.01
CA ARG A 124 -13.80 3.19 -14.83
C ARG A 124 -12.73 4.18 -14.38
N ASN A 125 -11.62 3.71 -13.81
CA ASN A 125 -10.52 4.54 -13.30
C ASN A 125 -9.53 4.81 -14.44
N VAL A 126 -9.99 5.56 -15.45
CA VAL A 126 -9.30 5.73 -16.72
C VAL A 126 -7.94 6.39 -16.54
N GLU A 127 -7.86 7.47 -15.75
CA GLU A 127 -6.62 8.22 -15.52
C GLU A 127 -5.61 7.37 -14.74
N THR A 128 -6.05 6.74 -13.65
CA THR A 128 -5.19 5.83 -12.86
C THR A 128 -4.66 4.69 -13.74
N ASN A 129 -5.51 4.09 -14.57
CA ASN A 129 -5.11 3.00 -15.46
C ASN A 129 -4.12 3.46 -16.55
N GLU A 130 -4.26 4.68 -17.08
CA GLU A 130 -3.31 5.26 -18.04
C GLU A 130 -1.94 5.46 -17.39
N ARG A 131 -1.89 6.06 -16.21
CA ARG A 131 -0.64 6.29 -15.46
C ARG A 131 0.08 5.02 -15.04
N LEU A 132 -0.68 3.99 -14.64
CA LEU A 132 -0.13 2.65 -14.40
C LEU A 132 0.59 2.12 -15.65
N ARG A 133 -0.05 2.22 -16.82
CA ARG A 133 0.54 1.78 -18.09
C ARG A 133 1.76 2.61 -18.48
N GLU A 134 1.70 3.93 -18.34
CA GLU A 134 2.85 4.82 -18.57
C GLU A 134 4.03 4.51 -17.64
N SER A 135 3.74 4.06 -16.42
CA SER A 135 4.72 3.60 -15.44
C SER A 135 5.22 2.16 -15.68
N GLY A 136 4.78 1.53 -16.77
CA GLY A 136 5.20 0.21 -17.20
C GLY A 136 4.52 -0.95 -16.48
N ILE A 137 3.35 -0.70 -15.87
CA ILE A 137 2.49 -1.71 -15.24
C ILE A 137 1.42 -2.15 -16.24
N GLU A 138 1.33 -3.46 -16.49
CA GLU A 138 0.22 -4.05 -17.24
C GLU A 138 -1.06 -4.02 -16.38
N VAL A 139 -2.15 -3.55 -16.98
CA VAL A 139 -3.43 -3.39 -16.29
C VAL A 139 -4.48 -4.30 -16.91
N VAL A 140 -4.94 -5.28 -16.12
CA VAL A 140 -6.12 -6.10 -16.40
C VAL A 140 -7.35 -5.33 -15.90
N ALA A 141 -8.02 -4.64 -16.81
CA ALA A 141 -9.22 -3.88 -16.48
C ALA A 141 -10.44 -4.80 -16.37
N ILE A 142 -11.17 -4.71 -15.26
CA ILE A 142 -12.44 -5.42 -15.05
C ILE A 142 -13.59 -4.43 -14.87
N SER A 143 -14.80 -4.84 -15.23
CA SER A 143 -15.97 -3.98 -15.01
C SER A 143 -16.28 -3.88 -13.51
N GLY A 144 -16.40 -2.64 -13.04
CA GLY A 144 -16.76 -2.34 -11.66
C GLY A 144 -18.18 -1.83 -11.49
N SER A 145 -19.05 -1.94 -12.50
CA SER A 145 -20.40 -1.35 -12.55
C SER A 145 -21.22 -1.59 -11.26
N GLU A 146 -21.37 -2.85 -10.87
CA GLU A 146 -22.07 -3.26 -9.65
C GLU A 146 -21.12 -3.41 -8.46
N LEU A 147 -19.95 -4.01 -8.66
CA LEU A 147 -19.02 -4.33 -7.56
C LEU A 147 -18.43 -3.08 -6.89
N GLY A 148 -18.18 -2.01 -7.66
CA GLY A 148 -17.67 -0.75 -7.14
C GLY A 148 -18.68 0.01 -6.27
N SER A 149 -19.97 -0.33 -6.32
CA SER A 149 -20.99 0.29 -5.46
C SER A 149 -20.74 0.00 -3.97
N GLY A 150 -20.04 -1.10 -3.67
CA GLY A 150 -19.63 -1.50 -2.34
C GLY A 150 -18.44 -0.73 -1.75
N ARG A 151 -17.83 0.18 -2.52
CA ARG A 151 -16.62 0.93 -2.13
C ARG A 151 -15.45 0.01 -1.76
N GLY A 152 -15.19 -0.95 -2.67
CA GLY A 152 -14.03 -1.81 -2.61
C GLY A 152 -13.52 -2.14 -4.01
N GLY A 153 -12.20 -2.05 -4.20
CA GLY A 153 -11.52 -2.45 -5.41
C GLY A 153 -11.21 -3.96 -5.47
N PRO A 154 -10.54 -4.40 -6.56
CA PRO A 154 -10.08 -5.78 -6.72
C PRO A 154 -9.29 -6.31 -5.51
N ARG A 155 -8.51 -5.46 -4.83
CA ARG A 155 -7.74 -5.88 -3.65
C ARG A 155 -8.63 -6.20 -2.46
N CYS A 156 -9.61 -5.36 -2.15
CA CYS A 156 -10.60 -5.59 -1.09
C CYS A 156 -11.41 -6.89 -1.28
N MET A 157 -11.60 -7.33 -2.53
CA MET A 157 -12.31 -8.57 -2.86
C MET A 157 -11.43 -9.82 -2.84
N SER A 158 -10.17 -9.69 -2.44
CA SER A 158 -9.17 -10.75 -2.52
C SER A 158 -8.53 -11.06 -1.18
N CYS A 159 -8.06 -12.30 -1.01
CA CYS A 159 -7.29 -12.74 0.14
C CYS A 159 -6.17 -13.68 -0.35
N PRO A 160 -4.95 -13.17 -0.59
CA PRO A 160 -3.84 -14.00 -1.04
C PRO A 160 -3.51 -15.09 -0.01
N ILE A 161 -3.59 -16.36 -0.43
CA ILE A 161 -3.24 -17.53 0.41
C ILE A 161 -1.80 -17.98 0.14
N SER A 162 -1.32 -17.81 -1.10
CA SER A 162 0.02 -18.16 -1.53
C SER A 162 0.49 -17.13 -2.56
N ARG A 163 1.74 -16.69 -2.42
CA ARG A 163 2.43 -15.79 -3.34
C ARG A 163 3.92 -16.12 -3.25
N ASP A 164 4.58 -16.24 -4.40
CA ASP A 164 6.01 -16.51 -4.43
C ASP A 164 6.80 -15.33 -3.86
N PRO A 165 7.95 -15.59 -3.20
CA PRO A 165 8.86 -14.53 -2.79
C PRO A 165 9.45 -13.81 -4.01
N LEU A 166 9.95 -12.59 -3.79
CA LEU A 166 10.67 -11.80 -4.79
C LEU A 166 12.11 -12.29 -4.97
#